data_AF-A0A969JR75-F1
#
_entry.id   AF-A0A969JR75-F1
#
_cell.length_a   1.000
_cell.length_b   1.000
_cell.length_c   1.000
_cell.angle_alpha   90.00
_cell.angle_beta   90.00
_cell.angle_gamma   90.00
#
_symmetry.space_group_name_H-M   'P 1'
#
loop_
_entity.id
_entity.type
_entity.pdbx_description
1 polymer ?
#
loop_
_entity_poly.entity_id
_entity_poly.type
_entity_poly.pdbx_seq_one_letter_code
_entity_poly.pdbx_strand_id
1 'polypeptide(L)' 'MLAIHRRFGWSVRVARGSIEVIVVTVGWILGGPVGVGTLIFALLIGSSVQTGFKLLRVPTHQPAEAGAD' A
#
# COMPACT_ATOMS: atom_id res chain seq x y z
N MET A 1 4.51 2.36 3.76
CA MET A 1 3.21 3.05 3.81
C MET A 1 2.98 3.83 5.12
N LEU A 2 3.08 3.21 6.31
CA LEU A 2 2.78 3.87 7.60
C LEU A 2 3.71 5.05 7.93
N ALA A 3 5.01 4.91 7.66
CA ALA A 3 5.97 5.99 7.83
C ALA A 3 5.68 7.18 6.90
N ILE A 4 5.29 6.92 5.65
CA ILE A 4 4.92 7.96 4.68
C ILE A 4 3.63 8.66 5.12
N HIS A 5 2.62 7.91 5.57
CA HIS A 5 1.39 8.49 6.12
C HIS A 5 1.68 9.39 7.33
N ARG A 6 2.52 8.94 8.28
CA ARG A 6 2.91 9.75 9.44
C ARG A 6 3.75 10.98 9.08
N ARG A 7 4.61 10.89 8.06
CA ARG A 7 5.55 11.97 7.70
C ARG A 7 4.94 13.00 6.76
N PHE A 8 4.06 12.59 5.85
CA PHE A 8 3.49 13.44 4.79
C PHE A 8 1.98 13.64 4.90
N GLY A 9 1.30 12.98 5.85
CA GLY A 9 -0.17 13.06 6.01
C GLY A 9 -0.96 12.39 4.88
N TRP A 10 -0.29 11.69 3.96
CA TRP A 10 -0.93 11.04 2.82
C TRP A 10 -1.69 9.80 3.25
N SER A 11 -2.90 9.59 2.70
CA SER A 11 -3.69 8.39 2.99
C SER A 11 -2.88 7.10 2.76
N VAL A 12 -3.12 6.08 3.58
CA VAL A 12 -2.38 4.81 3.52
C VAL A 12 -2.51 4.16 2.14
N ARG A 13 -3.65 4.36 1.46
CA ARG A 13 -3.89 3.89 0.09
C ARG A 13 -2.92 4.53 -0.91
N VAL A 14 -2.74 5.85 -0.83
CA VAL A 14 -1.82 6.60 -1.71
C VAL A 14 -0.37 6.22 -1.43
N ALA A 15 0.01 6.17 -0.14
CA ALA A 15 1.36 5.79 0.27
C ALA A 15 1.73 4.34 -0.11
N ARG A 16 0.74 3.45 -0.23
CA ARG A 16 0.94 2.07 -0.68
C ARG A 16 1.15 2.02 -2.19
N GLY A 17 0.26 2.64 -2.95
CA GLY A 17 0.36 2.67 -4.42
C GLY A 17 1.67 3.30 -4.88
N SER A 18 2.15 4.36 -4.23
CA SER A 18 3.42 4.98 -4.58
C SER A 18 4.62 4.05 -4.36
N ILE A 19 4.66 3.30 -3.26
CA ILE A 19 5.75 2.34 -3.00
C ILE A 19 5.71 1.21 -4.01
N GLU A 20 4.53 0.68 -4.33
CA GLU A 20 4.38 -0.39 -5.32
C GLU A 20 4.89 0.03 -6.70
N VAL A 21 4.52 1.23 -7.16
CA VAL A 21 4.99 1.78 -8.43
C VAL A 21 6.51 1.96 -8.43
N ILE A 22 7.09 2.48 -7.35
CA ILE A 22 8.54 2.66 -7.22
C ILE A 22 9.26 1.31 -7.27
N VAL A 23 8.83 0.33 -6.48
CA VAL A 23 9.47 -0.99 -6.40
C VAL A 23 9.39 -1.73 -7.74
N VAL A 24 8.24 -1.69 -8.42
CA VAL A 24 8.10 -2.28 -9.76
C VAL A 24 9.03 -1.60 -10.77
N THR A 25 9.10 -0.27 -10.75
CA THR A 25 9.95 0.50 -11.68
C THR A 25 11.43 0.20 -11.44
N VAL A 26 11.87 0.17 -10.19
CA VAL A 26 13.26 -0.16 -9.82
C VAL A 26 13.58 -1.61 -10.20
N GLY A 27 12.70 -2.56 -9.91
CA GLY A 27 12.87 -3.96 -10.29
C GLY A 27 12.99 -4.14 -11.80
N TRP A 28 12.23 -3.36 -12.60
CA TRP A 28 12.31 -3.39 -14.04
C TRP A 28 13.65 -2.86 -14.57
N ILE A 29 14.11 -1.73 -14.03
CA ILE A 29 15.40 -1.12 -14.41
C ILE A 29 16.57 -2.07 -14.10
N LEU A 30 16.48 -2.86 -13.02
CA LEU A 30 17.46 -3.87 -12.64
C LEU A 30 17.43 -5.14 -13.51
N GLY A 31 16.63 -5.17 -14.58
CA GLY A 31 16.50 -6.32 -15.48
C GLY A 31 15.52 -7.40 -15.00
N GLY A 32 14.75 -7.12 -13.94
CA GLY A 32 13.70 -8.00 -13.47
C GLY A 32 12.55 -8.11 -14.48
N PRO A 33 11.99 -9.30 -14.73
CA PRO A 33 10.88 -9.47 -15.65
C PRO A 33 9.63 -8.79 -15.09
N VAL A 34 9.24 -7.65 -15.68
CA VAL A 34 7.97 -6.97 -15.38
C VAL A 34 6.99 -7.27 -16.49
N GLY A 35 6.08 -8.22 -16.22
CA GLY A 35 4.98 -8.54 -17.11
C GLY A 35 3.72 -7.77 -16.76
N VAL A 36 2.74 -7.79 -17.66
CA VAL A 36 1.39 -7.23 -17.43
C VAL A 36 0.75 -7.83 -16.16
N GLY A 37 0.98 -9.12 -15.88
CA GLY A 37 0.51 -9.78 -14.66
C GLY A 37 1.06 -9.14 -13.37
N THR A 38 2.30 -8.67 -13.37
CA THR A 38 2.94 -7.99 -12.22
C THR A 38 2.28 -6.64 -11.95
N LEU A 39 1.98 -5.87 -13.00
CA LEU A 39 1.29 -4.59 -12.89
C LEU A 39 -0.14 -4.77 -12.36
N ILE A 40 -0.88 -5.73 -12.93
CA ILE A 40 -2.23 -6.07 -12.49
C ILE A 40 -2.23 -6.51 -11.02
N PHE A 41 -1.28 -7.37 -10.64
CA PHE A 41 -1.13 -7.84 -9.27
C PHE A 41 -0.83 -6.70 -8.29
N ALA A 42 0.13 -5.83 -8.61
CA ALA A 42 0.48 -4.69 -7.77
C ALA A 42 -0.72 -3.76 -7.53
N LEU A 43 -1.50 -3.48 -8.57
CA LEU A 43 -2.70 -2.63 -8.46
C LEU A 43 -3.83 -3.30 -7.67
N LEU A 44 -4.04 -4.61 -7.86
CA LEU A 44 -5.19 -5.32 -7.28
C LEU A 44 -4.96 -5.83 -5.87
N ILE A 45 -3.73 -6.17 -5.49
CA ILE A 45 -3.50 -6.88 -4.23
C ILE A 45 -3.93 -6.09 -3.00
N GLY A 46 -3.91 -4.76 -3.05
CA GLY A 46 -4.31 -3.90 -1.94
C GLY A 46 -5.80 -3.88 -1.71
N SER A 47 -6.54 -3.74 -2.80
CA SER A 47 -8.00 -3.84 -2.80
C SER A 47 -8.42 -5.24 -2.35
N SER A 48 -7.73 -6.29 -2.82
CA SER A 48 -8.00 -7.68 -2.41
C SER A 48 -7.76 -7.90 -0.92
N VAL A 49 -6.62 -7.45 -0.39
CA VAL A 49 -6.31 -7.55 1.06
C VAL A 49 -7.28 -6.72 1.90
N GLN A 50 -7.61 -5.49 1.48
CA GLN A 50 -8.57 -4.64 2.17
C GLN A 50 -9.97 -5.25 2.17
N THR A 51 -10.37 -5.90 1.08
CA THR A 51 -11.63 -6.65 0.98
C THR A 51 -11.61 -7.86 1.90
N GLY A 52 -10.50 -8.61 1.94
CA GLY A 52 -10.32 -9.74 2.86
C GLY A 52 -10.44 -9.32 4.33
N PHE A 53 -9.81 -8.21 4.73
CA PHE A 53 -9.95 -7.67 6.08
C PHE A 53 -11.37 -7.21 6.40
N LYS A 54 -12.07 -6.60 5.44
CA LYS A 54 -13.47 -6.20 5.62
C LYS A 54 -14.39 -7.42 5.74
N LEU A 55 -14.14 -8.47 4.96
CA LEU A 55 -14.89 -9.73 4.98
C LEU A 55 -14.69 -10.47 6.32
N LEU A 56 -13.45 -10.53 6.80
CA LEU A 56 -13.08 -11.18 8.05
C LEU A 56 -13.32 -10.29 9.29
N ARG A 57 -13.88 -9.09 9.11
CA ARG A 57 -14.13 -8.10 10.18
C ARG A 57 -12.91 -7.88 11.08
N VAL A 58 -11.72 -7.84 10.47
CA VAL A 58 -10.47 -7.62 11.20
C VAL A 58 -10.52 -6.22 11.82
N PRO A 59 -10.38 -6.08 13.15
CA PRO A 59 -10.28 -4.78 13.80
C PRO A 59 -9.06 -4.07 13.25
N THR A 60 -9.28 -2.99 12.50
CA THR A 60 -8.18 -2.13 12.07
C THR A 60 -7.82 -1.24 13.25
N HIS A 61 -6.57 -1.33 13.71
CA HIS A 61 -6.08 -0.50 14.80
C HIS A 61 -6.17 0.96 14.35
N GLN A 62 -7.16 1.69 14.88
CA GLN A 62 -7.20 3.15 14.79
C GLN A 62 -5.93 3.66 15.48
N PRO A 63 -5.16 4.55 14.83
CA PRO A 63 -4.06 5.20 15.53
C PRO A 63 -4.70 5.90 16.72
N ALA A 64 -4.30 5.48 17.92
CA ALA A 64 -4.63 6.20 19.15
C ALA A 64 -4.23 7.67 18.93
N GLU A 65 -5.27 8.50 18.88
CA GLU A 65 -5.25 9.89 19.30
C GLU A 65 -4.25 10.77 18.55
N ALA A 66 -4.77 11.45 17.53
CA ALA A 66 -4.28 12.78 17.22
C ALA A 66 -4.35 13.63 18.51
N GLY A 67 -3.19 14.04 19.02
CA GLY A 67 -3.09 15.05 20.08
C GLY A 67 -3.69 14.63 21.41
N ALA A 68 -2.86 14.03 22.26
CA ALA A 68 -2.79 14.60 23.59
C ALA A 68 -2.29 16.04 23.41
N ASP A 69 -3.10 16.99 23.88
CA ASP A 69 -2.85 18.42 24.12
C ASP A 69 -3.00 19.40 22.94
#